data_AF-A0A2M8FNL1-F1
#
_entry.id   AF-A0A2M8FNL1-F1
#
_cell.length_a   1.000
_cell.length_b   1.000
_cell.length_c   1.000
_cell.angle_alpha   90.00
_cell.angle_beta   90.00
_cell.angle_gamma   90.00
#
_symmetry.space_group_name_H-M   'P 1'
#
loop_
_entity.id
_entity.type
_entity.pdbx_description
1 polymer ?
#
loop_
_entity_poly.entity_id
_entity_poly.type
_entity_poly.pdbx_seq_one_letter_code
_entity_poly.pdbx_strand_id
1 'polypeptide(L)'
;MDNAVAVIKDELHQLMIDGIKYEKIGNKVYEMTLFDDSDFEIYLDDFTHIVGKEARTEEEKKFAIDKTIYENYIPLDSKVESDFAKDCESSEQIEFYFKLPYWFKINTPIGTYNPDWAIVKKGEKKIYFVAETKSAGQELRGSEKLKIECGKAHFKNFEDVVYQRVYSVSELNN
;
A
#
# COMPACT_ATOMS: atom_id res chain seq x y z
N MET A 1 17.21 10.69 -30.28
CA MET A 1 16.13 11.70 -30.15
C MET A 1 15.31 11.41 -28.90
N ASP A 2 14.98 10.15 -28.61
CA ASP A 2 14.20 9.74 -27.43
C ASP A 2 14.82 10.07 -26.08
N ASN A 3 16.16 9.99 -25.94
CA ASN A 3 16.83 10.33 -24.68
C ASN A 3 16.68 11.81 -24.29
N ALA A 4 16.64 12.73 -25.27
CA ALA A 4 16.43 14.15 -24.98
C ALA A 4 15.00 14.41 -24.49
N VAL A 5 14.02 13.72 -25.07
CA VAL A 5 12.61 13.82 -24.64
C VAL A 5 12.45 13.27 -23.22
N ALA A 6 13.11 12.16 -22.88
CA ALA A 6 13.07 11.58 -21.54
C ALA A 6 13.63 12.56 -20.49
N VAL A 7 14.80 13.16 -20.73
CA VAL A 7 15.42 14.13 -19.81
C VAL A 7 14.54 15.37 -19.62
N ILE A 8 13.95 15.91 -20.70
CA ILE A 8 13.06 17.08 -20.61
C ILE A 8 11.80 16.75 -19.79
N LYS A 9 11.21 15.57 -20.00
CA LYS A 9 10.04 15.12 -19.25
C LYS A 9 10.36 14.92 -17.77
N ASP A 10 11.51 14.34 -17.46
CA ASP A 10 11.93 14.14 -16.07
C ASP A 10 12.12 15.48 -15.36
N GLU A 11 12.78 16.45 -15.98
CA GLU A 11 12.95 17.80 -15.40
C GLU A 11 11.61 18.53 -15.24
N LEU A 12 10.72 18.43 -16.22
CA LEU A 12 9.36 18.97 -16.13
C LEU A 12 8.61 18.35 -14.94
N HIS A 13 8.68 17.02 -14.77
CA HIS A 13 8.02 16.33 -13.66
C HIS A 13 8.58 16.75 -12.30
N GLN A 14 9.90 16.95 -12.18
CA GLN A 14 10.52 17.46 -10.96
C GLN A 14 9.96 18.85 -10.61
N LEU A 15 9.93 19.77 -11.58
CA LEU A 15 9.40 21.12 -11.40
C LEU A 15 7.91 21.14 -11.05
N MET A 16 7.12 20.21 -11.60
CA MET A 16 5.69 20.09 -11.28
C MET A 16 5.42 19.59 -9.86
N ILE A 17 6.36 18.86 -9.27
CA ILE A 17 6.22 18.24 -7.94
C ILE A 17 6.89 19.10 -6.87
N ASP A 18 7.86 19.93 -7.25
CA ASP A 18 8.47 20.89 -6.36
C ASP A 18 7.40 21.81 -5.73
N GLY A 19 7.32 21.80 -4.40
CA GLY A 19 6.34 22.56 -3.64
C GLY A 19 4.89 22.06 -3.74
N ILE A 20 4.64 20.83 -4.22
CA ILE A 20 3.28 20.27 -4.29
C ILE A 20 2.58 20.29 -2.93
N LYS A 21 1.30 20.67 -2.94
CA LYS A 21 0.44 20.68 -1.77
C LYS A 21 -0.88 19.99 -2.09
N TYR A 22 -1.35 19.23 -1.12
CA TYR A 22 -2.68 18.65 -1.16
C TYR A 22 -3.57 19.42 -0.19
N GLU A 23 -4.81 19.67 -0.60
CA GLU A 23 -5.83 20.27 0.25
C GLU A 23 -7.04 19.35 0.27
N LYS A 24 -7.62 19.16 1.45
CA LYS A 24 -8.84 18.36 1.58
C LYS A 24 -10.01 19.15 1.01
N ILE A 25 -10.58 18.67 -0.10
CA ILE A 25 -11.75 19.29 -0.73
C ILE A 25 -13.01 18.63 -0.18
N GLY A 26 -13.71 19.34 0.71
CA GLY A 26 -14.95 18.87 1.33
C GLY A 26 -14.75 17.71 2.31
N ASN A 27 -15.80 16.90 2.48
CA ASN A 27 -15.81 15.76 3.40
C ASN A 27 -15.77 14.40 2.69
N LYS A 28 -15.28 14.34 1.45
CA LYS A 28 -15.14 13.07 0.74
C LYS A 28 -14.08 12.21 1.43
N VAL A 29 -14.50 11.05 1.91
CA VAL A 29 -13.65 10.00 2.47
C VAL A 29 -13.97 8.73 1.71
N TYR A 30 -12.95 7.91 1.45
CA TYR A 30 -13.20 6.54 0.98
C TYR A 30 -13.82 5.78 2.15
N GLU A 31 -15.07 5.37 1.99
CA GLU A 31 -15.76 4.54 2.98
C GLU A 31 -15.40 3.08 2.74
N MET A 32 -15.27 2.28 3.81
CA MET A 32 -15.02 0.84 3.70
C MET A 32 -16.15 0.10 2.95
N THR A 33 -17.32 0.69 2.79
CA THR A 33 -18.43 0.16 1.97
C THR A 33 -18.04 -0.04 0.50
N LEU A 34 -17.01 0.66 0.00
CA LEU A 34 -16.46 0.44 -1.35
C LEU A 34 -15.74 -0.90 -1.52
N PHE A 35 -15.47 -1.62 -0.42
CA PHE A 35 -15.03 -3.02 -0.49
C PHE A 35 -16.19 -4.01 -0.70
N ASP A 36 -17.44 -3.55 -0.50
CA ASP A 36 -18.67 -4.34 -0.62
C ASP A 36 -19.32 -4.24 -2.02
N ASP A 37 -18.80 -3.34 -2.88
CA ASP A 37 -19.22 -3.26 -4.28
C ASP A 37 -18.78 -4.54 -5.01
N SER A 38 -19.80 -5.25 -5.47
CA SER A 38 -19.92 -6.69 -5.66
C SER A 38 -19.19 -7.30 -6.86
N ASP A 39 -18.00 -6.80 -7.23
CA ASP A 39 -17.26 -7.26 -8.44
C ASP A 39 -15.75 -7.55 -8.18
N PHE A 40 -15.35 -7.89 -6.95
CA PHE A 40 -14.00 -8.44 -6.72
C PHE A 40 -13.97 -9.94 -7.03
N GLU A 41 -13.95 -10.28 -8.32
CA GLU A 41 -13.51 -11.61 -8.74
C GLU A 41 -12.01 -11.75 -8.48
N ILE A 42 -11.65 -12.43 -7.39
CA ILE A 42 -10.26 -12.78 -7.09
C ILE A 42 -9.90 -13.99 -7.95
N TYR A 43 -9.09 -13.76 -8.98
CA TYR A 43 -8.48 -14.81 -9.77
C TYR A 43 -7.32 -15.42 -8.98
N LEU A 44 -7.46 -16.69 -8.59
CA LEU A 44 -6.40 -17.42 -7.90
C LEU A 44 -5.22 -17.65 -8.85
N ASP A 45 -4.05 -17.20 -8.44
CA ASP A 45 -2.79 -17.36 -9.16
C ASP A 45 -1.65 -17.74 -8.19
N ASP A 46 -0.42 -17.82 -8.72
CA ASP A 46 0.77 -18.19 -7.94
C ASP A 46 1.13 -17.17 -6.85
N PHE A 47 0.62 -15.93 -6.93
CA PHE A 47 0.92 -14.86 -5.99
C PHE A 47 -0.15 -14.69 -4.92
N THR A 48 -1.31 -15.31 -5.10
CA THR A 48 -2.42 -15.24 -4.15
C THR A 48 -2.00 -15.72 -2.76
N HIS A 49 -2.19 -14.86 -1.76
CA HIS A 49 -1.97 -15.21 -0.36
C HIS A 49 -3.24 -15.81 0.24
N ILE A 50 -3.11 -16.99 0.84
CA ILE A 50 -4.19 -17.70 1.52
C ILE A 50 -4.10 -17.35 3.00
N VAL A 51 -5.12 -16.69 3.53
CA VAL A 51 -5.18 -16.25 4.92
C VAL A 51 -5.29 -17.46 5.85
N GLY A 52 -4.46 -17.50 6.89
CA GLY A 52 -4.41 -18.60 7.85
C GLY A 52 -3.88 -19.90 7.26
N LYS A 53 -3.13 -19.87 6.16
CA LYS A 53 -2.53 -21.07 5.53
C LYS A 53 -1.66 -21.88 6.48
N GLU A 54 -0.96 -21.21 7.39
CA GLU A 54 -0.04 -21.83 8.35
C GLU A 54 -0.71 -22.12 9.71
N ALA A 55 -2.00 -21.78 9.86
CA ALA A 55 -2.76 -22.07 11.07
C ALA A 55 -2.87 -23.59 11.30
N ARG A 56 -2.70 -24.02 12.54
CA ARG A 56 -2.78 -25.42 12.98
C ARG A 56 -4.08 -25.71 13.71
N THR A 57 -4.79 -24.66 14.13
CA THR A 57 -6.06 -24.70 14.86
C THR A 57 -7.08 -23.76 14.23
N GLU A 58 -8.37 -24.01 14.48
CA GLU A 58 -9.44 -23.13 14.01
C GLU A 58 -9.36 -21.74 14.69
N GLU A 59 -8.87 -21.68 15.93
CA GLU A 59 -8.64 -20.43 16.65
C GLU A 59 -7.54 -19.58 15.99
N GLU A 60 -6.42 -20.19 15.60
CA GLU A 60 -5.35 -19.51 14.86
C GLU A 60 -5.82 -19.03 13.49
N LYS A 61 -6.62 -19.84 12.79
CA LYS A 61 -7.20 -19.45 11.50
C LYS A 61 -8.15 -18.27 11.65
N LYS A 62 -9.05 -18.32 12.64
CA LYS A 62 -9.95 -17.21 12.94
C LYS A 62 -9.18 -15.95 13.31
N PHE A 63 -8.11 -16.07 14.09
CA PHE A 63 -7.25 -14.94 14.44
C PHE A 63 -6.57 -14.32 13.21
N ALA A 64 -6.09 -15.12 12.26
CA ALA A 64 -5.54 -14.62 11.00
C ALA A 64 -6.59 -13.88 10.16
N ILE A 65 -7.83 -14.41 10.08
CA ILE A 65 -8.95 -13.77 9.38
C ILE A 65 -9.32 -12.44 10.05
N ASP A 66 -9.41 -12.40 11.38
CA ASP A 66 -9.78 -11.18 12.12
C ASP A 66 -8.72 -10.05 11.96
N LYS A 67 -7.48 -10.37 11.53
CA LYS A 67 -6.41 -9.39 11.27
C LYS A 67 -6.52 -8.69 9.91
N THR A 68 -7.46 -9.07 9.06
CA THR A 68 -7.58 -8.48 7.72
C THR A 68 -9.04 -8.31 7.30
N ILE A 69 -9.29 -7.55 6.24
CA ILE A 69 -10.64 -7.40 5.66
C ILE A 69 -11.01 -8.57 4.73
N TYR A 70 -10.03 -9.40 4.36
CA TYR A 70 -10.22 -10.50 3.42
C TYR A 70 -10.65 -11.77 4.15
N GLU A 71 -11.64 -12.48 3.61
CA GLU A 71 -12.13 -13.71 4.24
C GLU A 71 -11.16 -14.90 4.08
N ASN A 72 -10.58 -15.08 2.89
CA ASN A 72 -9.78 -16.26 2.56
C ASN A 72 -8.55 -15.97 1.70
N TYR A 73 -8.65 -15.01 0.77
CA TYR A 73 -7.63 -14.78 -0.25
C TYR A 73 -7.32 -13.30 -0.38
N ILE A 74 -6.04 -12.98 -0.51
CA ILE A 74 -5.55 -11.66 -0.87
C ILE A 74 -4.88 -11.76 -2.25
N PRO A 75 -5.39 -11.07 -3.29
CA PRO A 75 -4.76 -11.05 -4.60
C PRO A 75 -3.49 -10.20 -4.55
N LEU A 76 -2.35 -10.76 -4.93
CA LEU A 76 -1.05 -10.07 -4.89
C LEU A 76 -0.40 -10.11 -6.26
N ASP A 77 0.47 -9.14 -6.53
CA ASP A 77 1.09 -8.93 -7.83
C ASP A 77 2.55 -9.40 -7.87
N SER A 78 3.13 -9.76 -6.71
CA SER A 78 4.54 -10.15 -6.63
C SER A 78 4.88 -11.04 -5.43
N LYS A 79 6.05 -11.69 -5.53
CA LYS A 79 6.62 -12.46 -4.41
C LYS A 79 6.87 -11.60 -3.17
N VAL A 80 7.30 -10.34 -3.35
CA VAL A 80 7.57 -9.42 -2.24
C VAL A 80 6.30 -9.13 -1.46
N GLU A 81 5.20 -8.89 -2.17
CA GLU A 81 3.89 -8.75 -1.53
C GLU A 81 3.45 -10.01 -0.82
N SER A 82 3.69 -11.19 -1.41
CA SER A 82 3.36 -12.48 -0.80
C SER A 82 4.11 -12.71 0.51
N ASP A 83 5.40 -12.36 0.54
CA ASP A 83 6.22 -12.47 1.73
C ASP A 83 5.83 -11.38 2.75
N PHE A 84 5.49 -10.16 2.30
CA PHE A 84 4.98 -9.09 3.17
C PHE A 84 3.65 -9.45 3.85
N ALA A 85 2.71 -10.08 3.12
CA ALA A 85 1.45 -10.54 3.68
C ALA A 85 1.66 -11.59 4.77
N LYS A 86 2.56 -12.55 4.57
CA LYS A 86 2.93 -13.56 5.58
C LYS A 86 3.59 -12.93 6.80
N ASP A 87 4.48 -11.96 6.60
CA ASP A 87 5.10 -11.23 7.69
C ASP A 87 4.06 -10.47 8.52
N CYS A 88 3.05 -9.86 7.88
CA CYS A 88 1.96 -9.17 8.57
C CYS A 88 1.10 -10.15 9.38
N GLU A 89 0.72 -11.29 8.78
CA GLU A 89 -0.10 -12.32 9.45
C GLU A 89 0.59 -12.86 10.71
N SER A 90 1.87 -13.23 10.58
CA SER A 90 2.66 -13.86 11.64
C SER A 90 3.19 -12.89 12.70
N SER A 91 3.27 -11.59 12.40
CA SER A 91 3.79 -10.59 13.34
C SER A 91 2.82 -10.30 14.48
N GLU A 92 3.29 -10.40 15.72
CA GLU A 92 2.54 -9.98 16.92
C GLU A 92 2.38 -8.47 17.04
N GLN A 93 3.19 -7.70 16.29
CA GLN A 93 3.17 -6.24 16.32
C GLN A 93 2.15 -5.65 15.34
N ILE A 94 1.64 -6.46 14.41
CA ILE A 94 0.61 -6.06 13.47
C ILE A 94 -0.74 -6.52 14.02
N GLU A 95 -1.63 -5.55 14.24
CA GLU A 95 -3.01 -5.78 14.70
C GLU A 95 -3.96 -5.92 13.52
N PHE A 96 -3.73 -5.17 12.44
CA PHE A 96 -4.56 -5.24 11.24
C PHE A 96 -3.77 -4.93 9.97
N TYR A 97 -4.08 -5.58 8.84
CA TYR A 97 -3.45 -5.31 7.55
C TYR A 97 -4.39 -5.62 6.38
N PHE A 98 -4.26 -4.89 5.28
CA PHE A 98 -4.93 -5.23 4.02
C PHE A 98 -4.22 -4.58 2.83
N LYS A 99 -4.28 -5.23 1.66
CA LYS A 99 -3.83 -4.64 0.40
C LYS A 99 -4.85 -3.61 -0.05
N LEU A 100 -4.36 -2.43 -0.44
CA LEU A 100 -5.20 -1.39 -1.00
C LEU A 100 -5.69 -1.82 -2.38
N PRO A 101 -7.00 -1.74 -2.64
CA PRO A 101 -7.57 -2.16 -3.90
C PRO A 101 -7.12 -1.25 -5.03
N TYR A 102 -7.12 -1.78 -6.26
CA TYR A 102 -6.63 -1.06 -7.43
C TYR A 102 -7.38 0.26 -7.71
N TRP A 103 -8.62 0.41 -7.24
CA TRP A 103 -9.39 1.64 -7.41
C TRP A 103 -8.98 2.75 -6.44
N PHE A 104 -8.20 2.44 -5.39
CA PHE A 104 -7.68 3.44 -4.47
C PHE A 104 -6.53 4.21 -5.13
N LYS A 105 -6.80 5.46 -5.56
CA LYS A 105 -5.82 6.27 -6.31
C LYS A 105 -5.62 7.64 -5.67
N ILE A 106 -4.35 7.99 -5.51
CA ILE A 106 -3.89 9.34 -5.22
C ILE A 106 -3.61 10.03 -6.55
N ASN A 107 -4.29 11.15 -6.80
CA ASN A 107 -4.01 11.95 -7.98
C ASN A 107 -2.68 12.68 -7.80
N THR A 108 -1.78 12.54 -8.76
CA THR A 108 -0.54 13.33 -8.83
C THR A 108 -0.48 14.08 -10.16
N PRO A 109 0.28 15.18 -10.25
CA PRO A 109 0.45 15.91 -11.50
C PRO A 109 1.06 15.07 -12.64
N ILE A 110 1.68 13.93 -12.31
CA ILE A 110 2.36 13.02 -13.25
C ILE A 110 1.64 11.67 -13.39
N GLY A 111 0.33 11.66 -13.10
CA GLY A 111 -0.54 10.49 -13.19
C GLY A 111 -0.96 9.94 -11.83
N THR A 112 -1.78 8.89 -11.79
CA THR A 112 -2.26 8.33 -10.52
C THR A 112 -1.18 7.49 -9.84
N TYR A 113 -1.25 7.45 -8.51
CA TYR A 113 -0.44 6.62 -7.64
C TYR A 113 -1.35 5.76 -6.77
N ASN A 114 -1.06 4.47 -6.67
CA ASN A 114 -1.75 3.52 -5.81
C ASN A 114 -0.68 2.93 -4.91
N PRO A 115 -0.72 3.18 -3.62
CA PRO A 115 0.13 2.46 -2.70
C PRO A 115 -0.39 1.04 -2.45
N ASP A 116 0.46 0.14 -1.94
CA ASP A 116 0.12 -1.29 -1.89
C ASP A 116 -0.64 -1.69 -0.63
N TRP A 117 -0.24 -1.25 0.57
CA TRP A 117 -0.79 -1.78 1.83
C TRP A 117 -1.31 -0.70 2.76
N ALA A 118 -2.28 -1.05 3.60
CA ALA A 118 -2.67 -0.32 4.80
C ALA A 118 -2.48 -1.22 6.03
N ILE A 119 -1.82 -0.71 7.07
CA ILE A 119 -1.40 -1.49 8.25
C ILE A 119 -1.68 -0.72 9.54
N VAL A 120 -2.11 -1.45 10.56
CA VAL A 120 -2.31 -0.96 11.93
C VAL A 120 -1.42 -1.78 12.87
N LYS A 121 -0.61 -1.09 13.68
CA LYS A 121 0.23 -1.70 14.70
C LYS A 121 -0.54 -1.91 15.99
N LYS A 122 -0.14 -2.95 16.74
CA LYS A 122 -0.75 -3.33 18.00
C LYS A 122 -0.69 -2.24 19.04
N GLY A 123 -1.85 -1.91 19.61
CA GLY A 123 -1.96 -0.91 20.68
C GLY A 123 -1.89 0.53 20.19
N GLU A 124 -1.90 0.75 18.88
CA GLU A 124 -1.93 2.07 18.28
C GLU A 124 -3.21 2.27 17.47
N LYS A 125 -3.86 3.44 17.60
CA LYS A 125 -5.14 3.73 16.90
C LYS A 125 -4.96 4.33 15.51
N LYS A 126 -3.72 4.59 15.08
CA LYS A 126 -3.43 5.24 13.80
C LYS A 126 -3.26 4.19 12.70
N ILE A 127 -3.58 4.55 11.46
CA ILE A 127 -3.27 3.71 10.30
C ILE A 127 -1.84 4.07 9.92
N TYR A 128 -0.90 3.19 10.25
CA TYR A 128 0.48 3.62 10.25
C TYR A 128 1.13 3.58 8.89
N PHE A 129 0.72 2.74 7.96
CA PHE A 129 1.57 2.59 6.77
C PHE A 129 0.80 2.36 5.52
N VAL A 130 1.06 3.27 4.61
CA VAL A 130 0.90 3.11 3.20
C VAL A 130 2.25 2.59 2.66
N ALA A 131 2.43 1.26 2.67
CA ALA A 131 3.69 0.63 2.28
C ALA A 131 3.73 0.37 0.78
N GLU A 132 4.83 0.74 0.13
CA GLU A 132 5.16 0.36 -1.24
C GLU A 132 6.16 -0.80 -1.19
N THR A 133 5.73 -1.98 -1.59
CA THR A 133 6.58 -3.17 -1.65
C THR A 133 7.35 -3.20 -2.97
N LYS A 134 8.68 -3.30 -2.88
CA LYS A 134 9.55 -3.51 -4.04
C LYS A 134 10.58 -4.57 -3.72
N SER A 135 11.09 -5.26 -4.72
CA SER A 135 12.20 -6.19 -4.51
C SER A 135 13.44 -5.42 -4.08
N ALA A 136 14.17 -5.98 -3.09
CA ALA A 136 15.45 -5.42 -2.66
C ALA A 136 16.40 -5.28 -3.86
N GLY A 137 16.94 -4.07 -4.07
CA GLY A 137 17.88 -3.77 -5.16
C GLY A 137 17.24 -3.32 -6.49
N GLN A 138 15.91 -3.22 -6.60
CA GLN A 138 15.30 -2.56 -7.75
C GLN A 138 15.37 -1.03 -7.61
N GLU A 139 16.05 -0.37 -8.55
CA GLU A 139 15.99 1.09 -8.66
C GLU A 139 14.61 1.53 -9.13
N LEU A 140 14.02 2.47 -8.40
CA LEU A 140 12.82 3.15 -8.84
C LEU A 140 13.10 3.96 -10.09
N ARG A 141 12.22 3.83 -11.09
CA ARG A 141 12.19 4.78 -12.21
C ARG A 141 12.00 6.18 -11.66
N GLY A 142 12.52 7.21 -12.36
CA GLY A 142 12.41 8.60 -11.92
C GLY A 142 10.97 9.01 -11.60
N SER A 143 10.02 8.55 -12.41
CA SER A 143 8.58 8.77 -12.21
C SER A 143 8.00 8.09 -10.97
N GLU A 144 8.49 6.91 -10.57
CA GLU A 144 8.03 6.22 -9.35
C GLU A 144 8.51 6.97 -8.10
N LYS A 145 9.78 7.42 -8.07
CA LYS A 145 10.30 8.25 -6.96
C LYS A 145 9.45 9.51 -6.77
N LEU A 146 9.11 10.16 -7.88
CA LEU A 146 8.31 11.36 -7.89
C LEU A 146 6.87 11.14 -7.40
N LYS A 147 6.24 10.01 -7.77
CA LYS A 147 4.92 9.64 -7.23
C LYS A 147 4.95 9.36 -5.72
N ILE A 148 6.04 8.78 -5.22
CA ILE A 148 6.25 8.56 -3.78
C ILE A 148 6.33 9.89 -3.02
N GLU A 149 7.03 10.89 -3.56
CA GLU A 149 7.05 12.23 -2.97
C GLU A 149 5.66 12.88 -2.93
N CYS A 150 4.85 12.65 -3.98
CA CYS A 150 3.45 13.07 -3.97
C CYS A 150 2.63 12.34 -2.90
N GLY A 151 2.85 11.03 -2.71
CA GLY A 151 2.26 10.25 -1.62
C GLY A 151 2.60 10.83 -0.24
N LYS A 152 3.88 11.12 0.02
CA LYS A 152 4.33 11.79 1.26
C LYS A 152 3.62 13.13 1.48
N ALA A 153 3.57 13.97 0.45
CA ALA A 153 2.91 15.27 0.52
C ALA A 153 1.39 15.13 0.75
N HIS A 154 0.75 14.12 0.15
CA HIS A 154 -0.67 13.83 0.31
C HIS A 154 -0.99 13.45 1.76
N PHE A 155 -0.29 12.45 2.29
CA PHE A 155 -0.58 11.91 3.62
C PHE A 155 -0.12 12.81 4.77
N LYS A 156 0.79 13.77 4.52
CA LYS A 156 1.20 14.78 5.52
C LYS A 156 0.01 15.58 6.11
N ASN A 157 -1.10 15.68 5.38
CA ASN A 157 -2.30 16.38 5.84
C ASN A 157 -3.20 15.56 6.78
N PHE A 158 -2.82 14.32 7.09
CA PHE A 158 -3.59 13.42 7.94
C PHE A 158 -2.78 13.11 9.20
N GLU A 159 -3.25 13.59 10.37
CA GLU A 159 -2.53 13.45 11.65
C GLU A 159 -2.42 11.98 12.13
N ASP A 160 -3.35 11.15 11.69
CA ASP A 160 -3.48 9.74 12.08
C ASP A 160 -3.03 8.77 10.98
N VAL A 161 -2.35 9.27 9.94
CA VAL A 161 -1.79 8.45 8.87
C VAL A 161 -0.31 8.73 8.72
N VAL A 162 0.49 7.66 8.74
CA VAL A 162 1.91 7.73 8.40
C VAL A 162 2.12 7.07 7.03
N TYR A 163 2.93 7.70 6.18
CA TYR A 163 3.31 7.16 4.87
C TYR A 163 4.78 6.78 4.92
N GLN A 164 5.09 5.51 4.68
CA GLN A 164 6.46 4.98 4.70
C GLN A 164 6.63 3.95 3.60
N ARG A 165 7.74 4.08 2.87
CA ARG A 165 8.19 3.02 1.96
C ARG A 165 8.97 1.98 2.76
N VAL A 166 8.57 0.72 2.64
CA VAL A 166 9.26 -0.41 3.30
C VAL A 166 9.36 -1.61 2.37
N TYR A 167 10.42 -2.40 2.54
CA TYR A 167 10.62 -3.64 1.82
C TYR A 167 10.11 -4.87 2.59
N SER A 168 9.97 -4.75 3.91
CA SER A 168 9.49 -5.81 4.80
C SER A 168 8.83 -5.21 6.05
N VAL A 169 8.07 -6.03 6.78
CA VAL A 169 7.43 -5.60 8.03
C VAL A 169 8.47 -5.19 9.09
N SER A 170 9.69 -5.74 9.04
CA SER A 170 10.76 -5.41 10.00
C SER A 170 11.19 -3.94 9.95
N GLU A 171 11.06 -3.29 8.80
CA GLU A 171 11.42 -1.87 8.61
C GLU A 171 10.39 -0.91 9.18
N LEU A 172 9.20 -1.41 9.53
CA LEU A 172 8.17 -0.59 10.18
C LEU A 172 8.58 -0.18 11.60
N ASN A 173 9.59 -0.83 12.19
CA ASN A 173 10.00 -0.63 13.58
C ASN A 173 11.14 0.37 13.79
N ASN A 174 11.67 0.94 12.70
CA ASN A 174 12.77 1.90 12.72
C ASN A 174 12.29 3.33 12.47
#